data_AF-A0A925KG89-F1
#
_entry.id   AF-A0A925KG89-F1
#
_cell.length_a   1.000
_cell.length_b   1.000
_cell.length_c   1.000
_cell.angle_alpha   90.00
_cell.angle_beta   90.00
_cell.angle_gamma   90.00
#
_symmetry.space_group_name_H-M   'P 1'
#
loop_
_entity.id
_entity.type
_entity.pdbx_description
1 polymer ?
#
loop_
_entity_poly.entity_id
_entity_poly.type
_entity_poly.pdbx_seq_one_letter_code
_entity_poly.pdbx_strand_id
1 'polypeptide(L)'
;MVQPAAAQALSADAQKLLQWVRTTADHGSGPFAIIDKRQARLWLFDARGAQIGQTPVLLGLAPGDTSVPGIGERPLSEIRPHERTTPAGRFVAEPGQNASGEDIYWIDYDAAVSLHRVRTSRAAEGRLQRLASATAADNRISYGCINVPAAFYDRQIQPLFKSGAGVVYLLPESAALTSMFPGMLASPARGR
;
A
#
# COMPACT_ATOMS: atom_id res chain seq x y z
N MET A 1 0.25 -24.38 7.00
CA MET A 1 0.56 -23.83 5.66
C MET A 1 -0.59 -22.91 5.29
N VAL A 2 -0.36 -21.60 5.12
CA VAL A 2 -1.39 -20.67 4.65
C VAL A 2 -1.51 -20.87 3.13
N GLN A 3 -2.70 -21.24 2.63
CA GLN A 3 -2.93 -21.35 1.19
C GLN A 3 -2.69 -19.98 0.53
N PRO A 4 -2.11 -19.93 -0.68
CA PRO A 4 -1.98 -18.67 -1.40
C PRO A 4 -3.38 -18.10 -1.65
N ALA A 5 -3.61 -16.86 -1.24
CA ALA A 5 -4.86 -16.18 -1.52
C ALA A 5 -5.11 -16.15 -3.04
N ALA A 6 -6.35 -16.41 -3.46
CA ALA A 6 -6.72 -16.45 -4.88
C ALA A 6 -6.28 -15.17 -5.61
N ALA A 7 -5.93 -15.29 -6.90
CA ALA A 7 -5.65 -14.14 -7.74
C ALA A 7 -6.91 -13.26 -7.85
N GLN A 8 -6.76 -11.94 -7.70
CA GLN A 8 -7.86 -10.98 -7.72
C GLN A 8 -7.63 -10.00 -8.86
N ALA A 9 -8.70 -9.68 -9.58
CA ALA A 9 -8.64 -8.65 -10.61
C ALA A 9 -8.56 -7.25 -9.98
N LEU A 10 -7.81 -6.36 -10.62
CA LEU A 10 -7.81 -4.94 -10.31
C LEU A 10 -9.24 -4.38 -10.36
N SER A 11 -9.60 -3.53 -9.40
CA SER A 11 -10.84 -2.75 -9.47
C SER A 11 -10.84 -1.78 -10.66
N ALA A 12 -12.01 -1.23 -11.01
CA ALA A 12 -12.12 -0.26 -12.10
C ALA A 12 -11.25 0.98 -11.85
N ASP A 13 -11.16 1.46 -10.61
CA ASP A 13 -10.32 2.60 -10.26
C ASP A 13 -8.83 2.25 -10.31
N ALA A 14 -8.46 1.05 -9.87
CA ALA A 14 -7.09 0.55 -10.00
C ALA A 14 -6.67 0.39 -11.47
N GLN A 15 -7.58 -0.06 -12.35
CA GLN A 15 -7.33 -0.15 -13.79
C GLN A 15 -7.14 1.24 -14.43
N LYS A 16 -8.01 2.21 -14.10
CA LYS A 16 -7.86 3.60 -14.57
C LYS A 16 -6.54 4.21 -14.12
N LEU A 17 -6.18 4.01 -12.84
CA LEU A 17 -4.91 4.51 -12.30
C LEU A 17 -3.72 3.83 -12.99
N LEU A 18 -3.74 2.51 -13.15
CA LEU A 18 -2.69 1.78 -13.87
C LEU A 18 -2.53 2.29 -15.30
N GLN A 19 -3.62 2.51 -16.01
CA GLN A 19 -3.58 3.07 -17.35
C GLN A 19 -2.91 4.44 -17.36
N TRP A 20 -3.32 5.35 -16.47
CA TRP A 20 -2.74 6.68 -16.36
C TRP A 20 -1.24 6.64 -16.00
N VAL A 21 -0.84 5.83 -15.01
CA VAL A 21 0.56 5.65 -14.61
C VAL A 21 1.40 5.18 -15.81
N ARG A 22 0.89 4.23 -16.61
CA ARG A 22 1.58 3.72 -17.80
C ARG A 22 1.65 4.74 -18.94
N THR A 23 0.61 5.52 -19.17
CA THR A 23 0.60 6.50 -20.28
C THR A 23 1.42 7.74 -19.98
N THR A 24 1.56 8.10 -18.70
CA THR A 24 2.29 9.31 -18.28
C THR A 24 3.72 9.01 -17.82
N ALA A 25 4.04 7.74 -17.54
CA ALA A 25 5.26 7.33 -16.86
C ALA A 25 5.46 8.07 -15.52
N ASP A 26 4.37 8.35 -14.79
CA ASP A 26 4.40 9.06 -13.51
C ASP A 26 5.26 8.35 -12.45
N HIS A 27 5.45 7.03 -12.57
CA HIS A 27 6.31 6.24 -11.70
C HIS A 27 7.82 6.41 -12.03
N GLY A 28 8.17 7.21 -13.03
CA GLY A 28 9.53 7.38 -13.52
C GLY A 28 10.09 6.11 -14.17
N SER A 29 11.36 5.83 -13.96
CA SER A 29 12.02 4.62 -14.46
C SER A 29 11.98 3.43 -13.48
N GLY A 30 11.39 3.63 -12.31
CA GLY A 30 11.36 2.65 -11.23
C GLY A 30 10.16 1.70 -11.33
N PRO A 31 10.20 0.57 -10.61
CA PRO A 31 9.03 -0.26 -10.39
C PRO A 31 7.98 0.47 -9.54
N PHE A 32 6.75 -0.03 -9.51
CA PHE A 32 5.71 0.57 -8.68
C PHE A 32 4.71 -0.46 -8.15
N ALA A 33 3.97 -0.07 -7.12
CA ALA A 33 2.86 -0.84 -6.58
C ALA A 33 1.57 -0.01 -6.57
N ILE A 34 0.43 -0.67 -6.80
CA ILE A 34 -0.90 -0.11 -6.57
C ILE A 34 -1.52 -0.88 -5.41
N ILE A 35 -1.99 -0.16 -4.39
CA ILE A 35 -2.72 -0.71 -3.25
C ILE A 35 -4.16 -0.23 -3.33
N ASP A 36 -5.09 -1.18 -3.45
CA ASP A 36 -6.52 -0.91 -3.36
C ASP A 36 -7.00 -1.17 -1.94
N LYS A 37 -7.39 -0.10 -1.23
CA LYS A 37 -7.87 -0.18 0.15
C LYS A 37 -9.24 -0.86 0.27
N ARG A 38 -10.08 -0.76 -0.75
CA ARG A 38 -11.40 -1.39 -0.79
C ARG A 38 -11.31 -2.89 -1.07
N GLN A 39 -10.27 -3.33 -1.78
CA GLN A 39 -9.98 -4.76 -2.01
C GLN A 39 -8.94 -5.34 -1.03
N ALA A 40 -8.36 -4.51 -0.15
CA ALA A 40 -7.27 -4.87 0.76
C ALA A 40 -6.14 -5.65 0.06
N ARG A 41 -5.70 -5.15 -1.09
CA ARG A 41 -4.74 -5.87 -1.93
C ARG A 41 -3.73 -4.94 -2.58
N LEU A 42 -2.52 -5.47 -2.74
CA LEU A 42 -1.40 -4.85 -3.44
C LEU A 42 -1.14 -5.59 -4.74
N TRP A 43 -0.95 -4.85 -5.83
CA TRP A 43 -0.42 -5.33 -7.10
C TRP A 43 0.94 -4.68 -7.34
N LEU A 44 1.92 -5.49 -7.74
CA LEU A 44 3.29 -5.08 -7.97
C LEU A 44 3.57 -5.10 -9.47
N PHE A 45 4.16 -4.03 -9.97
CA PHE A 45 4.47 -3.82 -11.38
C PHE A 45 5.96 -3.53 -11.56
N ASP A 46 6.52 -4.04 -12.66
CA ASP A 46 7.87 -3.66 -13.07
C ASP A 46 7.90 -2.24 -13.67
N ALA A 47 9.09 -1.76 -14.01
CA ALA A 47 9.29 -0.43 -14.60
C ALA A 47 8.65 -0.26 -16.00
N ARG A 48 8.11 -1.32 -16.61
CA ARG A 48 7.35 -1.26 -17.88
C ARG A 48 5.84 -1.29 -17.65
N GLY A 49 5.40 -1.38 -16.38
CA GLY A 49 4.01 -1.50 -16.00
C GLY A 49 3.44 -2.90 -16.23
N ALA A 50 4.27 -3.93 -16.36
CA ALA A 50 3.82 -5.33 -16.38
C ALA A 50 3.60 -5.80 -14.93
N GLN A 51 2.46 -6.43 -14.66
CA GLN A 51 2.18 -6.98 -13.33
C GLN A 51 3.06 -8.19 -13.08
N ILE A 52 3.85 -8.16 -12.00
CA ILE A 52 4.76 -9.24 -11.61
C ILE A 52 4.32 -9.96 -10.33
N GLY A 53 3.34 -9.41 -9.60
CA GLY A 53 2.82 -10.03 -8.39
C GLY A 53 1.59 -9.35 -7.83
N GLN A 54 0.91 -10.06 -6.92
CA GLN A 54 -0.16 -9.50 -6.10
C GLN A 54 -0.26 -10.22 -4.75
N THR A 55 -0.73 -9.53 -3.71
CA THR A 55 -0.85 -10.09 -2.37
C THR A 55 -1.91 -9.36 -1.54
N PRO A 56 -2.67 -10.05 -0.67
CA PRO A 56 -3.49 -9.36 0.33
C PRO A 56 -2.61 -8.51 1.25
N VAL A 57 -3.15 -7.40 1.72
CA VAL A 57 -2.51 -6.51 2.69
C VAL A 57 -3.38 -6.37 3.93
N LEU A 58 -2.77 -6.08 5.08
CA LEU A 58 -3.48 -5.48 6.21
C LEU A 58 -3.28 -3.97 6.18
N LEU A 59 -4.34 -3.25 6.54
CA LEU A 59 -4.43 -1.80 6.50
C LEU A 59 -4.82 -1.25 7.87
N GLY A 60 -4.80 0.08 7.98
CA GLY A 60 -5.30 0.81 9.14
C GLY A 60 -6.68 0.32 9.56
N LEU A 61 -6.91 0.23 10.86
CA LEU A 61 -8.17 -0.25 11.44
C LEU A 61 -9.39 0.55 10.93
N ALA A 62 -9.26 1.86 10.76
CA ALA A 62 -10.34 2.70 10.29
C ALA A 62 -10.28 2.91 8.77
N PRO A 63 -11.44 2.94 8.08
CA PRO A 63 -11.54 3.53 6.75
C PRO A 63 -11.17 5.01 6.78
N GLY A 64 -10.43 5.47 5.78
CA GLY A 64 -10.10 6.89 5.62
C GLY A 64 -8.91 7.13 4.71
N ASP A 65 -8.87 8.29 4.06
CA ASP A 65 -7.88 8.64 3.03
C ASP A 65 -6.75 9.55 3.51
N THR A 66 -6.83 10.04 4.74
CA THR A 66 -5.86 10.97 5.32
C THR A 66 -5.45 10.52 6.70
N SER A 67 -4.23 10.90 7.08
CA SER A 67 -3.72 10.75 8.44
C SER A 67 -3.99 12.02 9.25
N VAL A 68 -4.25 11.85 10.55
CA VAL A 68 -4.41 13.00 11.45
C VAL A 68 -3.05 13.73 11.57
N PRO A 69 -3.01 15.08 11.56
CA PRO A 69 -1.76 15.82 11.74
C PRO A 69 -1.00 15.40 13.01
N GLY A 70 0.32 15.23 12.88
CA GLY A 70 1.20 14.84 13.99
C GLY A 70 1.04 13.39 14.49
N ILE A 71 0.27 12.54 13.79
CA ILE A 71 0.03 11.16 14.25
C ILE A 71 1.31 10.33 14.36
N GLY A 72 2.31 10.59 13.50
CA GLY A 72 3.58 9.86 13.51
C GLY A 72 4.44 10.12 14.76
N GLU A 73 4.22 11.23 15.46
CA GLU A 73 4.95 11.60 16.68
C GLU A 73 4.26 11.10 17.96
N ARG A 74 3.01 10.63 17.85
CA ARG A 74 2.21 10.21 19.00
C ARG A 74 2.53 8.77 19.41
N PRO A 75 2.57 8.46 20.71
CA PRO A 75 2.70 7.08 21.16
C PRO A 75 1.47 6.27 20.73
N LEU A 76 1.67 5.00 20.35
CA LEU A 76 0.60 4.13 19.85
C LEU A 76 -0.60 4.01 20.83
N SER A 77 -0.36 4.13 22.14
CA SER A 77 -1.40 4.10 23.17
C SER A 77 -2.39 5.27 23.08
N GLU A 78 -1.98 6.38 22.47
CA GLU A 78 -2.81 7.58 22.32
C GLU A 78 -3.55 7.64 20.97
N ILE A 79 -3.21 6.75 20.03
CA ILE A 79 -3.86 6.70 18.72
C ILE A 79 -5.21 5.97 18.85
N ARG A 80 -6.30 6.75 18.70
CA ARG A 80 -7.66 6.26 18.82
C ARG A 80 -8.03 5.37 17.63
N PRO A 81 -8.94 4.41 17.78
CA PRO A 81 -9.32 3.51 16.70
C PRO A 81 -9.69 4.18 15.37
N HIS A 82 -10.41 5.31 15.40
CA HIS A 82 -10.81 6.05 14.19
C HIS A 82 -9.67 6.82 13.52
N GLU A 83 -8.55 7.03 14.21
CA GLU A 83 -7.36 7.72 13.68
C GLU A 83 -6.40 6.77 12.96
N ARG A 84 -6.62 5.45 13.10
CA ARG A 84 -5.77 4.40 12.52
C ARG A 84 -6.09 4.19 11.06
N THR A 85 -5.81 5.18 10.22
CA THR A 85 -6.07 5.16 8.77
C THR A 85 -4.79 4.86 7.98
N THR A 86 -4.95 4.27 6.80
CA THR A 86 -3.87 4.20 5.80
C THR A 86 -4.11 5.31 4.78
N PRO A 87 -3.20 6.29 4.60
CA PRO A 87 -3.42 7.41 3.71
C PRO A 87 -3.54 6.97 2.26
N ALA A 88 -4.26 7.74 1.46
CA ALA A 88 -4.33 7.59 0.00
C ALA A 88 -3.39 8.61 -0.67
N GLY A 89 -2.89 8.28 -1.86
CA GLY A 89 -2.00 9.16 -2.61
C GLY A 89 -0.87 8.44 -3.33
N ARG A 90 0.08 9.24 -3.84
CA ARG A 90 1.30 8.79 -4.50
C ARG A 90 2.48 9.02 -3.57
N PHE A 91 3.22 7.96 -3.29
CA PHE A 91 4.35 7.99 -2.36
C PHE A 91 5.59 7.41 -3.02
N VAL A 92 6.76 7.98 -2.71
CA VAL A 92 8.04 7.34 -3.03
C VAL A 92 8.39 6.44 -1.86
N ALA A 93 8.57 5.15 -2.11
CA ALA A 93 8.94 4.19 -1.08
C ALA A 93 10.42 4.34 -0.72
N GLU A 94 10.69 4.69 0.52
CA GLU A 94 12.06 4.91 1.01
C GLU A 94 12.51 3.73 1.90
N PRO A 95 13.66 3.11 1.63
CA PRO A 95 14.15 2.03 2.48
C PRO A 95 14.51 2.56 3.87
N GLY A 96 14.14 1.81 4.90
CA GLY A 96 14.44 2.15 6.28
C GLY A 96 14.52 0.94 7.19
N GLN A 97 14.72 1.19 8.48
CA GLN A 97 14.65 0.17 9.52
C GLN A 97 13.70 0.65 10.61
N ASN A 98 12.95 -0.29 11.19
CA ASN A 98 12.16 0.00 12.38
C ASN A 98 13.01 -0.10 13.66
N ALA A 99 12.42 0.20 14.82
CA ALA A 99 13.09 0.17 16.12
C ALA A 99 13.67 -1.20 16.53
N SER A 100 13.23 -2.30 15.90
CA SER A 100 13.76 -3.65 16.12
C SER A 100 14.82 -4.04 15.08
N GLY A 101 15.20 -3.13 14.17
CA GLY A 101 16.21 -3.35 13.15
C GLY A 101 15.71 -4.08 11.90
N GLU A 102 14.43 -4.41 11.79
CA GLU A 102 13.92 -5.05 10.55
C GLU A 102 13.79 -4.00 9.45
N ASP A 103 14.15 -4.38 8.23
CA ASP A 103 14.00 -3.53 7.06
C ASP A 103 12.52 -3.33 6.70
N ILE A 104 12.20 -2.10 6.35
CA ILE A 104 10.86 -1.62 5.97
C ILE A 104 11.00 -0.67 4.79
N TYR A 105 9.87 -0.35 4.16
CA TYR A 105 9.77 0.82 3.29
C TYR A 105 8.86 1.87 3.94
N TRP A 106 9.39 3.06 4.19
CA TRP A 106 8.58 4.22 4.55
C TRP A 106 7.73 4.61 3.35
N ILE A 107 6.43 4.81 3.60
CA ILE A 107 5.45 5.23 2.59
C ILE A 107 5.08 6.68 2.85
N ASP A 108 4.73 7.01 4.10
CA ASP A 108 4.52 8.37 4.55
C ASP A 108 5.29 8.53 5.86
N TYR A 109 6.42 9.23 5.78
CA TYR A 109 7.35 9.37 6.89
C TYR A 109 6.75 10.18 8.05
N ASP A 110 6.10 11.31 7.73
CA ASP A 110 5.50 12.21 8.72
C ASP A 110 4.33 11.54 9.45
N ALA A 111 3.57 10.68 8.77
CA ALA A 111 2.52 9.88 9.38
C ALA A 111 3.02 8.57 10.03
N ALA A 112 4.34 8.31 10.01
CA ALA A 112 4.96 7.05 10.43
C ALA A 112 4.34 5.79 9.81
N VAL A 113 3.85 5.89 8.56
CA VAL A 113 3.26 4.77 7.81
C VAL A 113 4.34 4.09 6.99
N SER A 114 4.48 2.79 7.20
CA SER A 114 5.41 1.95 6.45
C SER A 114 4.74 0.73 5.85
N LEU A 115 5.33 0.23 4.76
CA LEU A 115 5.06 -1.09 4.20
C LEU A 115 6.09 -2.07 4.78
N HIS A 116 5.60 -3.11 5.43
CA HIS A 116 6.47 -4.10 6.06
C HIS A 116 5.83 -5.50 6.16
N ARG A 117 6.63 -6.47 6.59
CA ARG A 117 6.18 -7.84 6.86
C ARG A 117 5.12 -7.86 7.95
N VAL A 118 4.12 -8.73 7.81
CA VAL A 118 3.17 -9.01 8.88
C VAL A 118 3.91 -9.57 10.10
N ARG A 119 3.59 -9.02 11.28
CA ARG A 119 4.13 -9.47 12.57
C ARG A 119 3.09 -10.29 13.31
N THR A 120 3.51 -11.39 13.91
CA THR A 120 2.62 -12.39 14.53
C THR A 120 2.86 -12.56 16.03
N SER A 121 3.62 -11.66 16.65
CA SER A 121 3.95 -11.72 18.09
C SER A 121 2.73 -11.67 19.02
N ARG A 122 1.58 -11.19 18.54
CA ARG A 122 0.30 -11.19 19.26
C ARG A 122 -0.72 -12.08 18.56
N ALA A 123 -0.82 -13.34 18.99
CA ALA A 123 -1.71 -14.33 18.38
C ALA A 123 -3.19 -13.88 18.37
N ALA A 124 -3.64 -13.16 19.40
CA ALA A 124 -5.02 -12.65 19.51
C ALA A 124 -5.42 -11.68 18.38
N GLU A 125 -4.47 -11.06 17.68
CA GLU A 125 -4.76 -10.17 16.56
C GLU A 125 -5.14 -10.93 15.28
N GLY A 126 -4.81 -12.23 15.19
CA GLY A 126 -5.20 -13.09 14.07
C GLY A 126 -4.69 -12.64 12.70
N ARG A 127 -3.55 -11.94 12.63
CA ARG A 127 -3.11 -11.25 11.40
C ARG A 127 -2.94 -12.16 10.18
N LEU A 128 -2.46 -13.40 10.37
CA LEU A 128 -2.34 -14.35 9.26
C LEU A 128 -3.71 -14.83 8.77
N GLN A 129 -4.66 -15.03 9.68
CA GLN A 129 -6.03 -15.39 9.37
C GLN A 129 -6.72 -14.26 8.61
N ARG A 130 -6.51 -13.01 9.04
CA ARG A 130 -7.01 -11.81 8.33
C ARG A 130 -6.47 -11.72 6.91
N LEU A 131 -5.16 -11.93 6.70
CA LEU A 131 -4.56 -11.97 5.36
C LEU A 131 -5.12 -13.10 4.48
N ALA A 132 -5.56 -14.20 5.09
CA ALA A 132 -6.16 -15.32 4.39
C ALA A 132 -7.69 -15.19 4.20
N SER A 133 -8.32 -14.15 4.78
CA SER A 133 -9.77 -13.96 4.66
C SER A 133 -10.15 -13.49 3.26
N ALA A 134 -11.40 -13.79 2.88
CA ALA A 134 -11.98 -13.35 1.61
C ALA A 134 -12.45 -11.88 1.65
N THR A 135 -12.71 -11.30 2.84
CA THR A 135 -13.29 -9.96 2.92
C THR A 135 -12.26 -8.91 3.29
N ALA A 136 -12.22 -7.81 2.54
CA ALA A 136 -11.31 -6.69 2.81
C ALA A 136 -11.56 -6.03 4.17
N ALA A 137 -12.75 -6.18 4.75
CA ALA A 137 -13.07 -5.70 6.10
C ALA A 137 -12.24 -6.43 7.17
N ASP A 138 -11.98 -7.73 6.99
CA ASP A 138 -11.17 -8.50 7.93
C ASP A 138 -9.70 -8.06 7.94
N ASN A 139 -9.24 -7.39 6.89
CA ASN A 139 -7.86 -6.94 6.73
C ASN A 139 -7.57 -5.62 7.47
N ARG A 140 -8.53 -5.06 8.20
CA ARG A 140 -8.41 -3.80 8.95
C ARG A 140 -7.95 -4.07 10.38
N ILE A 141 -6.72 -3.70 10.72
CA ILE A 141 -6.16 -3.96 12.07
C ILE A 141 -4.97 -3.08 12.45
N SER A 142 -4.24 -2.51 11.49
CA SER A 142 -3.00 -1.79 11.78
C SER A 142 -3.25 -0.38 12.32
N TYR A 143 -2.19 0.32 12.72
CA TYR A 143 -2.23 1.74 13.09
C TYR A 143 -2.10 2.67 11.87
N GLY A 144 -1.99 2.11 10.66
CA GLY A 144 -1.84 2.84 9.40
C GLY A 144 -0.86 2.14 8.45
N CYS A 145 0.14 1.45 8.99
CA CYS A 145 1.10 0.66 8.21
C CYS A 145 0.41 -0.39 7.32
N ILE A 146 1.02 -0.65 6.17
CA ILE A 146 0.61 -1.70 5.24
C ILE A 146 1.38 -2.97 5.58
N ASN A 147 0.70 -4.06 5.92
CA ASN A 147 1.36 -5.33 6.23
C ASN A 147 1.12 -6.36 5.13
N VAL A 148 2.20 -7.00 4.68
CA VAL A 148 2.16 -8.04 3.65
C VAL A 148 2.67 -9.38 4.21
N PRO A 149 2.34 -10.53 3.59
CA PRO A 149 2.99 -11.80 3.89
C PRO A 149 4.51 -11.68 3.76
N ALA A 150 5.25 -12.17 4.77
CA ALA A 150 6.71 -12.04 4.81
C ALA A 150 7.39 -12.59 3.55
N ALA A 151 6.96 -13.76 3.07
CA ALA A 151 7.49 -14.36 1.85
C ALA A 151 7.28 -13.52 0.59
N PHE A 152 6.17 -12.76 0.49
CA PHE A 152 5.94 -11.86 -0.64
C PHE A 152 6.86 -10.63 -0.55
N TYR A 153 7.00 -10.08 0.65
CA TYR A 153 7.92 -8.97 0.90
C TYR A 153 9.36 -9.34 0.53
N ASP A 154 9.87 -10.46 1.06
CA ASP A 154 11.26 -10.89 0.88
C ASP A 154 11.58 -11.26 -0.57
N ARG A 155 10.65 -11.91 -1.27
CA ARG A 155 10.90 -12.42 -2.61
C ARG A 155 10.59 -11.43 -3.72
N GLN A 156 9.70 -10.47 -3.48
CA GLN A 156 9.22 -9.57 -4.53
C GLN A 156 9.46 -8.11 -4.20
N ILE A 157 8.99 -7.62 -3.05
CA ILE A 157 9.05 -6.19 -2.77
C ILE A 157 10.48 -5.73 -2.48
N GLN A 158 11.15 -6.39 -1.52
CA GLN A 158 12.49 -6.02 -1.09
C GLN A 158 13.49 -5.95 -2.26
N PRO A 159 13.67 -6.99 -3.10
CA PRO A 159 14.63 -6.93 -4.20
C PRO A 159 14.24 -5.91 -5.28
N LEU A 160 12.94 -5.72 -5.52
CA LEU A 160 12.45 -4.84 -6.58
C LEU A 160 12.65 -3.36 -6.23
N PHE A 161 12.30 -2.95 -5.01
CA PHE A 161 12.48 -1.55 -4.58
C PHE A 161 13.91 -1.23 -4.16
N LYS A 162 14.75 -2.26 -3.95
CA LYS A 162 16.19 -2.06 -3.74
C LYS A 162 16.93 -1.70 -5.04
N SER A 163 16.44 -2.13 -6.20
CA SER A 163 17.07 -1.88 -7.49
C SER A 163 16.72 -0.52 -8.11
N GLY A 164 15.78 0.21 -7.53
CA GLY A 164 15.42 1.58 -7.92
C GLY A 164 14.34 2.17 -7.02
N ALA A 165 14.21 3.50 -6.99
CA ALA A 165 13.18 4.18 -6.20
C ALA A 165 11.78 3.70 -6.63
N GLY A 166 11.12 2.93 -5.76
CA GLY A 166 9.79 2.40 -6.01
C GLY A 166 8.72 3.45 -5.72
N VAL A 167 7.68 3.53 -6.56
CA VAL A 167 6.50 4.37 -6.28
C VAL A 167 5.36 3.50 -5.77
N VAL A 168 4.67 3.94 -4.72
CA VAL A 168 3.48 3.27 -4.19
C VAL A 168 2.28 4.19 -4.34
N TYR A 169 1.29 3.72 -5.07
CA TYR A 169 0.02 4.39 -5.24
C TYR A 169 -1.02 3.74 -4.34
N LEU A 170 -1.59 4.49 -3.40
CA LEU A 170 -2.67 4.04 -2.53
C LEU A 170 -3.99 4.66 -2.99
N LEU A 171 -4.91 3.82 -3.45
CA LEU A 171 -6.23 4.25 -3.92
C LEU A 171 -7.08 4.76 -2.76
N PRO A 172 -7.84 5.86 -2.95
CA PRO A 172 -8.79 6.31 -1.95
C PRO A 172 -9.95 5.33 -1.80
N GLU A 173 -10.54 5.33 -0.61
CA GLU A 173 -11.73 4.55 -0.29
C GLU A 173 -12.96 5.40 0.03
N SER A 174 -12.77 6.67 0.38
CA SER A 174 -13.84 7.62 0.71
C SER A 174 -13.93 8.77 -0.30
N ALA A 175 -12.79 9.32 -0.71
CA ALA A 175 -12.67 10.39 -1.69
C ALA A 175 -12.76 9.87 -3.13
N ALA A 176 -13.00 10.78 -4.07
CA ALA A 176 -12.89 10.49 -5.49
C ALA A 176 -11.43 10.20 -5.87
N LEU A 177 -11.20 9.30 -6.82
CA LEU A 177 -9.88 8.96 -7.33
C LEU A 177 -9.09 10.20 -7.76
N THR A 178 -9.74 11.11 -8.49
CA THR A 178 -9.15 12.33 -9.02
C THR A 178 -8.81 13.39 -7.96
N SER A 179 -9.37 13.28 -6.75
CA SER A 179 -8.97 14.14 -5.62
C SER A 179 -7.57 13.78 -5.12
N MET A 180 -7.18 12.50 -5.20
CA MET A 180 -5.85 12.03 -4.81
C MET A 180 -4.87 12.02 -5.98
N PHE A 181 -5.37 11.88 -7.21
CA PHE A 181 -4.57 11.84 -8.44
C PHE A 181 -5.09 12.88 -9.45
N PRO A 182 -4.92 14.19 -9.19
CA PRO A 182 -5.46 15.26 -10.04
C PRO A 182 -4.87 15.25 -11.45
N GLY A 183 -3.66 14.71 -11.63
CA GLY A 183 -3.03 14.53 -12.94
C GLY A 183 -3.84 13.63 -13.89
N MET A 184 -4.80 12.85 -13.39
CA MET A 184 -5.72 12.05 -14.22
C MET A 184 -6.77 12.89 -14.95
N LEU A 185 -7.02 14.13 -14.49
CA LEU A 185 -7.95 15.06 -15.15
C LEU A 185 -7.30 15.77 -16.34
N ALA A 186 -5.96 15.86 -16.35
CA ALA A 186 -5.23 16.41 -17.47
C ALA A 186 -5.30 15.41 -18.64
N SER A 187 -5.91 15.80 -19.76
CA SER A 187 -5.81 15.02 -20.98
C SER A 187 -4.33 14.85 -21.35
N PRO A 188 -3.88 13.66 -21.79
CA PRO A 188 -2.53 13.54 -22.32
C PRO A 188 -2.39 14.55 -23.46
N ALA A 189 -1.41 15.45 -23.36
CA ALA A 189 -1.07 16.30 -24.48
C ALA A 189 -0.82 15.38 -25.67
N ARG A 190 -1.56 15.57 -26.77
CA ARG A 190 -1.29 14.85 -28.02
C ARG A 190 0.10 15.29 -28.48
N GLY A 191 1.11 14.50 -28.15
CA GLY A 191 2.47 14.67 -28.66
C GLY A 191 2.45 14.52 -30.18
N ARG A 192 2.99 15.54 -30.85
CA ARG A 192 3.27 15.57 -32.29
C ARG A 192 4.37 14.60 -32.67
#